data_AF-A0AAU9CN53-F1
#
_entry.id   AF-A0AAU9CN53-F1
#
_cell.length_a   1.000
_cell.length_b   1.000
_cell.length_c   1.000
_cell.angle_alpha   90.00
_cell.angle_beta   90.00
_cell.angle_gamma   90.00
#
_symmetry.space_group_name_H-M   'P 1'
#
loop_
_entity.id
_entity.type
_entity.pdbx_description
1 polymer ?
#
loop_
_entity_poly.entity_id
_entity_poly.type
_entity_poly.pdbx_seq_one_letter_code
_entity_poly.pdbx_strand_id
1 'polypeptide(L)'
;MHNYLDLEIATVEQYSMIVDLEALEEWRQLGWKTYKEVQLPAGDEDAFRLYGEFDKRTQTLMFNKPVLLNEMSKDQLINREVIDAVMHLGNYGMGGAGFFGLLLDTEEYLTYATWSSGDFVIVNDRVVECSPEHYDKIKPWTSNYGDGLTWDELTETVSGSMIRSYELADDVFILFLSKNGADLKVEFVKQDSRLPKEREAYEDGQICDYILFQHKDATLIV
;
A
#
# COMPACT_ATOMS: atom_id res chain seq x y z
N MET A 1 -9.88 8.75 -22.55
CA MET A 1 -9.29 8.05 -21.40
C MET A 1 -7.78 8.15 -21.57
N HIS A 2 -7.10 8.82 -20.64
CA HIS A 2 -5.67 9.09 -20.75
C HIS A 2 -4.91 7.83 -20.32
N ASN A 3 -4.28 7.12 -21.26
CA ASN A 3 -3.61 5.82 -21.08
C ASN A 3 -2.45 5.80 -20.05
N TYR A 4 -2.15 6.94 -19.42
CA TYR A 4 -1.17 7.06 -18.35
C TYR A 4 -1.80 7.18 -16.95
N LEU A 5 -3.08 7.59 -16.89
CA LEU A 5 -3.88 7.79 -15.67
C LEU A 5 -4.93 6.69 -15.48
N ASP A 6 -4.94 5.70 -16.37
CA ASP A 6 -5.75 4.49 -16.24
C ASP A 6 -4.74 3.37 -16.13
N LEU A 7 -4.28 3.13 -14.90
CA LEU A 7 -3.17 2.23 -14.65
C LEU A 7 -3.53 0.76 -14.93
N GLU A 8 -4.83 0.42 -14.90
CA GLU A 8 -5.33 -0.97 -14.98
C GLU A 8 -4.65 -1.89 -13.94
N ILE A 9 -4.24 -1.34 -12.79
CA ILE A 9 -3.59 -2.06 -11.69
C ILE A 9 -4.59 -2.19 -10.56
N ALA A 10 -5.15 -3.39 -10.36
CA ALA A 10 -6.16 -3.63 -9.34
C ALA A 10 -7.32 -2.61 -9.43
N THR A 11 -7.59 -1.91 -8.34
CA THR A 11 -8.53 -0.78 -8.28
C THR A 11 -7.85 0.58 -8.41
N VAL A 12 -6.52 0.63 -8.57
CA VAL A 12 -5.77 1.88 -8.61
C VAL A 12 -5.90 2.52 -9.98
N GLU A 13 -6.56 3.67 -10.04
CA GLU A 13 -6.68 4.47 -11.26
C GLU A 13 -5.41 5.31 -11.47
N GLN A 14 -4.95 6.00 -10.43
CA GLN A 14 -3.83 6.95 -10.54
C GLN A 14 -2.79 6.78 -9.43
N TYR A 15 -1.56 7.19 -9.73
CA TYR A 15 -0.47 7.21 -8.76
C TYR A 15 0.26 8.54 -8.89
N SER A 16 0.20 9.33 -7.81
CA SER A 16 0.60 10.73 -7.84
C SER A 16 1.35 11.17 -6.59
N MET A 17 2.07 12.28 -6.69
CA MET A 17 2.73 12.92 -5.55
C MET A 17 2.76 14.43 -5.74
N ILE A 18 2.72 15.15 -4.63
CA ILE A 18 3.02 16.59 -4.60
C ILE A 18 4.52 16.73 -4.37
N VAL A 19 5.20 17.50 -5.21
CA VAL A 19 6.63 17.79 -5.05
C VAL A 19 6.94 19.26 -5.11
N ASP A 20 8.05 19.64 -4.48
CA ASP A 20 8.63 20.97 -4.64
C ASP A 20 9.19 21.15 -6.05
N LEU A 21 8.97 22.34 -6.62
CA LEU A 21 9.44 22.71 -7.95
C LEU A 21 10.96 22.63 -8.08
N GLU A 22 11.70 22.77 -6.98
CA GLU A 22 13.16 22.64 -6.94
C GLU A 22 13.64 21.21 -7.22
N ALA A 23 12.85 20.19 -6.83
CA ALA A 23 13.14 18.77 -7.05
C ALA A 23 12.54 18.24 -8.37
N LEU A 24 11.84 19.07 -9.14
CA LEU A 24 11.06 18.63 -10.30
C LEU A 24 11.90 17.86 -11.34
N GLU A 25 13.11 18.32 -11.61
CA GLU A 25 13.97 17.70 -12.62
C GLU A 25 14.54 16.36 -12.16
N GLU A 26 14.82 16.21 -10.85
CA GLU A 26 15.23 14.94 -10.26
C GLU A 26 14.13 13.88 -10.44
N TRP A 27 12.89 14.22 -10.08
CA TRP A 27 11.76 13.31 -10.23
C TRP A 27 11.47 12.94 -11.69
N ARG A 28 11.66 13.89 -12.63
CA ARG A 28 11.58 13.61 -14.06
C ARG A 28 12.60 12.59 -14.53
N GLN A 29 13.83 12.65 -14.04
CA GLN A 29 14.87 11.66 -14.35
C GLN A 29 14.50 10.27 -13.82
N LEU A 30 13.73 10.20 -12.75
CA LEU A 30 13.14 8.98 -12.19
C LEU A 30 11.85 8.53 -12.91
N GLY A 31 11.47 9.19 -14.01
CA GLY A 31 10.34 8.80 -14.86
C GLY A 31 9.00 9.42 -14.48
N TRP A 32 8.94 10.25 -13.43
CA TRP A 32 7.73 10.97 -13.05
C TRP A 32 7.38 12.06 -14.05
N LYS A 33 6.08 12.29 -14.24
CA LYS A 33 5.54 13.24 -15.22
C LYS A 33 4.65 14.27 -14.56
N THR A 34 4.74 15.53 -14.98
CA THR A 34 3.81 16.55 -14.51
C THR A 34 2.39 16.29 -15.02
N TYR A 35 1.39 16.89 -14.36
CA TYR A 35 -0.01 16.87 -14.81
C TYR A 35 -0.18 17.31 -16.29
N LYS A 36 0.66 18.21 -16.80
CA LYS A 36 0.65 18.62 -18.21
C LYS A 36 1.17 17.54 -19.16
N GLU A 37 2.21 16.82 -18.75
CA GLU A 37 2.85 15.76 -19.55
C GLU A 37 1.95 14.53 -19.66
N VAL A 38 1.15 14.24 -18.63
CA VAL A 38 0.12 13.20 -18.66
C VAL A 38 -1.21 13.70 -19.26
N GLN A 39 -1.27 14.97 -19.64
CA GLN A 39 -2.43 15.65 -20.24
C GLN A 39 -3.67 15.60 -19.34
N LEU A 40 -3.49 15.78 -18.04
CA LEU A 40 -4.60 15.92 -17.10
C LEU A 40 -5.49 17.10 -17.53
N PRO A 41 -6.84 16.94 -17.56
CA PRO A 41 -7.75 18.02 -17.92
C PRO A 41 -7.55 19.25 -17.03
N ALA A 42 -7.64 20.43 -17.65
CA ALA A 42 -7.45 21.68 -16.91
C ALA A 42 -8.50 21.84 -15.81
N GLY A 43 -8.03 22.06 -14.58
CA GLY A 43 -8.85 22.18 -13.37
C GLY A 43 -8.91 20.89 -12.55
N ASP A 44 -8.59 19.73 -13.12
CA ASP A 44 -8.55 18.48 -12.35
C ASP A 44 -7.36 18.47 -11.40
N GLU A 45 -6.27 19.18 -11.71
CA GLU A 45 -5.13 19.36 -10.78
C GLU A 45 -5.53 20.08 -9.47
N ASP A 46 -6.72 20.68 -9.42
CA ASP A 46 -7.28 21.38 -8.27
C ASP A 46 -8.20 20.50 -7.41
N ALA A 47 -8.32 19.21 -7.73
CA ALA A 47 -9.04 18.23 -6.95
C ALA A 47 -8.31 17.91 -5.63
N PHE A 48 -8.25 18.88 -4.72
CA PHE A 48 -7.52 18.78 -3.45
C PHE A 48 -7.96 17.60 -2.57
N ARG A 49 -9.20 17.14 -2.73
CA ARG A 49 -9.70 15.92 -2.07
C ARG A 49 -8.95 14.67 -2.53
N LEU A 50 -8.57 14.64 -3.80
CA LEU A 50 -7.89 13.51 -4.43
C LEU A 50 -6.37 13.59 -4.24
N TYR A 51 -5.79 14.75 -4.55
CA TYR A 51 -4.34 14.94 -4.60
C TYR A 51 -3.73 15.57 -3.34
N GLY A 52 -4.56 16.09 -2.43
CA GLY A 52 -4.11 16.92 -1.31
C GLY A 52 -4.00 18.40 -1.67
N GLU A 53 -3.86 19.23 -0.64
CA GLU A 53 -3.62 20.68 -0.80
C GLU A 53 -2.11 20.95 -0.95
N PHE A 54 -1.74 21.84 -1.86
CA PHE A 54 -0.35 22.25 -2.08
C PHE A 54 -0.23 23.69 -2.57
N ASP A 55 0.90 24.34 -2.30
CA ASP A 55 1.15 25.71 -2.79
C ASP A 55 1.68 25.66 -4.23
N LYS A 56 0.81 25.99 -5.20
CA LYS A 56 1.16 26.04 -6.63
C LYS A 56 2.32 26.98 -6.99
N ARG A 57 2.75 27.86 -6.08
CA ARG A 57 3.92 28.74 -6.29
C ARG A 57 5.25 28.02 -6.09
N THR A 58 5.26 27.01 -5.24
CA THR A 58 6.47 26.28 -4.84
C THR A 58 6.38 24.78 -5.12
N GLN A 59 5.18 24.27 -5.41
CA GLN A 59 4.89 22.84 -5.57
C GLN A 59 4.09 22.54 -6.82
N THR A 60 4.14 21.29 -7.27
CA THR A 60 3.36 20.77 -8.39
C THR A 60 3.00 19.31 -8.17
N LEU A 61 1.94 18.88 -8.86
CA LEU A 61 1.53 17.48 -8.96
C LEU A 61 2.35 16.74 -10.03
N MET A 62 2.82 15.55 -9.66
CA MET A 62 3.48 14.60 -10.55
C MET A 62 2.82 13.23 -10.48
N PHE A 63 2.95 12.46 -11.56
CA PHE A 63 2.35 11.16 -11.76
C PHE A 63 3.38 10.15 -12.24
N ASN A 64 3.20 8.89 -11.87
CA ASN A 64 3.99 7.78 -12.39
C ASN A 64 3.14 6.50 -12.45
N LYS A 65 3.76 5.38 -12.82
CA LYS A 65 3.18 4.04 -12.65
C LYS A 65 3.90 3.35 -11.50
N PRO A 66 3.18 2.76 -10.53
CA PRO A 66 3.81 1.95 -9.50
C PRO A 66 4.37 0.67 -10.13
N VAL A 67 5.38 0.09 -9.49
CA VAL A 67 5.97 -1.18 -9.93
C VAL A 67 5.19 -2.33 -9.28
N LEU A 68 4.75 -3.30 -10.07
CA LEU A 68 4.09 -4.50 -9.56
C LEU A 68 5.09 -5.52 -9.01
N LEU A 69 4.63 -6.39 -8.11
CA LEU A 69 5.46 -7.47 -7.58
C LEU A 69 6.04 -8.38 -8.69
N ASN A 70 5.26 -8.65 -9.74
CA ASN A 70 5.68 -9.50 -10.86
C ASN A 70 6.71 -8.84 -11.80
N GLU A 71 6.91 -7.52 -11.70
CA GLU A 71 7.93 -6.77 -12.42
C GLU A 71 9.26 -6.72 -11.65
N MET A 72 9.25 -7.06 -10.36
CA MET A 72 10.46 -7.14 -9.55
C MET A 72 11.12 -8.50 -9.62
N SER A 73 12.45 -8.49 -9.69
CA SER A 73 13.24 -9.68 -9.43
C SER A 73 13.23 -10.01 -7.93
N LYS A 74 13.37 -11.30 -7.61
CA LYS A 74 13.41 -11.78 -6.21
C LYS A 74 14.45 -11.04 -5.37
N ASP A 75 15.64 -10.83 -5.93
CA ASP A 75 16.77 -10.20 -5.24
C ASP A 75 16.52 -8.72 -4.90
N GLN A 76 15.55 -8.07 -5.55
CA GLN A 76 15.19 -6.70 -5.21
C GLN A 76 14.35 -6.60 -3.94
N LEU A 77 13.66 -7.67 -3.50
CA LEU A 77 12.83 -7.63 -2.29
C LEU A 77 13.54 -8.25 -1.07
N ILE A 78 14.34 -9.30 -1.28
CA ILE A 78 15.06 -9.97 -0.21
C ILE A 78 16.12 -9.04 0.39
N ASN A 79 16.32 -9.13 1.70
CA ASN A 79 17.21 -8.29 2.51
C ASN A 79 16.83 -6.81 2.59
N ARG A 80 15.59 -6.43 2.26
CA ARG A 80 15.04 -5.14 2.70
C ARG A 80 14.59 -5.23 4.16
N GLU A 81 14.82 -4.16 4.90
CA GLU A 81 14.30 -3.99 6.26
C GLU A 81 12.89 -3.37 6.21
N VAL A 82 11.97 -3.92 7.00
CA VAL A 82 10.67 -3.30 7.27
C VAL A 82 10.87 -2.22 8.33
N ILE A 83 10.58 -0.97 7.98
CA ILE A 83 10.71 0.20 8.85
C ILE A 83 9.42 0.45 9.63
N ASP A 84 8.27 0.28 8.98
CA ASP A 84 6.95 0.64 9.53
C ASP A 84 5.82 -0.19 8.87
N ALA A 85 4.63 -0.16 9.44
CA ALA A 85 3.42 -0.73 8.87
C ALA A 85 2.26 0.29 8.88
N VAL A 86 1.52 0.38 7.77
CA VAL A 86 0.43 1.33 7.60
C VAL A 86 -0.80 0.59 7.07
N MET A 87 -1.96 0.81 7.69
CA MET A 87 -3.23 0.14 7.35
C MET A 87 -4.15 0.99 6.46
N HIS A 88 -3.77 2.23 6.18
CA HIS A 88 -4.66 3.25 5.61
C HIS A 88 -4.03 4.00 4.42
N LEU A 89 -3.23 3.30 3.61
CA LEU A 89 -2.72 3.85 2.36
C LEU A 89 -3.85 3.98 1.32
N GLY A 90 -3.58 4.78 0.30
CA GLY A 90 -4.48 5.06 -0.82
C GLY A 90 -5.59 6.05 -0.47
N ASN A 91 -6.14 6.71 -1.50
CA ASN A 91 -7.17 7.74 -1.37
C ASN A 91 -8.24 7.55 -2.45
N TYR A 92 -9.50 7.81 -2.12
CA TYR A 92 -10.61 7.86 -3.10
C TYR A 92 -11.34 9.22 -3.06
N GLY A 93 -10.69 10.25 -2.51
CA GLY A 93 -11.17 11.62 -2.45
C GLY A 93 -11.81 12.00 -1.12
N MET A 94 -12.77 11.21 -0.62
CA MET A 94 -13.47 11.51 0.64
C MET A 94 -12.94 10.74 1.85
N GLY A 95 -11.95 9.86 1.65
CA GLY A 95 -11.33 9.04 2.67
C GLY A 95 -10.24 8.14 2.10
N GLY A 96 -9.63 7.31 2.95
CA GLY A 96 -8.59 6.38 2.54
C GLY A 96 -9.14 5.09 1.94
N ALA A 97 -8.43 4.50 0.96
CA ALA A 97 -8.81 3.22 0.36
C ALA A 97 -8.64 2.03 1.34
N GLY A 98 -7.84 2.22 2.40
CA GLY A 98 -7.56 1.19 3.39
C GLY A 98 -6.57 0.15 2.88
N PHE A 99 -5.61 0.58 2.07
CA PHE A 99 -4.53 -0.28 1.61
C PHE A 99 -3.50 -0.46 2.73
N PHE A 100 -3.01 -1.68 2.85
CA PHE A 100 -2.03 -2.11 3.83
C PHE A 100 -0.67 -2.07 3.18
N GLY A 101 0.30 -1.47 3.85
CA GLY A 101 1.66 -1.38 3.36
C GLY A 101 2.69 -1.60 4.45
N LEU A 102 3.79 -2.25 4.08
CA LEU A 102 5.00 -2.32 4.87
C LEU A 102 5.99 -1.31 4.30
N LEU A 103 6.37 -0.29 5.08
CA LEU A 103 7.42 0.65 4.68
C LEU A 103 8.76 -0.08 4.70
N LEU A 104 9.51 0.03 3.62
CA LEU A 104 10.83 -0.56 3.48
C LEU A 104 11.92 0.50 3.63
N ASP A 105 13.14 0.08 3.96
CA ASP A 105 14.37 0.90 4.03
C ASP A 105 14.73 1.66 2.74
N THR A 106 13.99 1.40 1.67
CA THR A 106 14.11 1.99 0.34
C THR A 106 13.14 3.15 0.10
N GLU A 107 12.44 3.62 1.15
CA GLU A 107 11.44 4.68 1.09
C GLU A 107 10.21 4.32 0.23
N GLU A 108 9.99 3.02 0.05
CA GLU A 108 8.83 2.45 -0.64
C GLU A 108 8.02 1.59 0.32
N TYR A 109 6.70 1.71 0.23
CA TYR A 109 5.76 0.74 0.77
C TYR A 109 5.64 -0.45 -0.19
N LEU A 110 5.73 -1.66 0.35
CA LEU A 110 5.16 -2.86 -0.27
C LEU A 110 3.67 -2.89 0.08
N THR A 111 2.83 -2.49 -0.88
CA THR A 111 1.41 -2.23 -0.68
C THR A 111 0.55 -3.34 -1.24
N TYR A 112 -0.47 -3.77 -0.47
CA TYR A 112 -1.57 -4.60 -0.93
C TYR A 112 -2.78 -3.72 -1.25
N ALA A 113 -2.98 -3.46 -2.54
CA ALA A 113 -3.93 -2.49 -3.07
C ALA A 113 -5.34 -3.09 -3.27
N THR A 114 -5.91 -3.65 -2.19
CA THR A 114 -7.31 -4.10 -2.15
C THR A 114 -8.09 -3.32 -1.10
N TRP A 115 -9.37 -3.06 -1.34
CA TRP A 115 -10.22 -2.35 -0.37
C TRP A 115 -10.21 -3.01 1.01
N SER A 116 -9.90 -2.21 2.04
CA SER A 116 -9.79 -2.70 3.43
C SER A 116 -8.84 -3.89 3.57
N SER A 117 -7.72 -3.86 2.84
CA SER A 117 -6.73 -4.96 2.79
C SER A 117 -6.21 -5.44 4.14
N GLY A 118 -6.21 -4.62 5.20
CA GLY A 118 -5.84 -5.07 6.55
C GLY A 118 -6.68 -6.24 7.08
N ASP A 119 -7.94 -6.36 6.61
CA ASP A 119 -8.80 -7.50 6.91
C ASP A 119 -8.37 -8.81 6.23
N PHE A 120 -7.42 -8.73 5.29
CA PHE A 120 -6.92 -9.82 4.45
C PHE A 120 -5.41 -10.04 4.60
N VAL A 121 -4.83 -9.49 5.67
CA VAL A 121 -3.43 -9.71 6.02
C VAL A 121 -3.35 -10.43 7.36
N ILE A 122 -2.53 -11.46 7.42
CA ILE A 122 -2.35 -12.30 8.61
C ILE A 122 -0.87 -12.30 9.00
N VAL A 123 -0.58 -11.98 10.26
CA VAL A 123 0.78 -12.01 10.81
C VAL A 123 0.82 -13.02 11.96
N ASN A 124 1.67 -14.04 11.84
CA ASN A 124 1.79 -15.15 12.79
C ASN A 124 0.43 -15.71 13.26
N ASP A 125 -0.48 -15.99 12.31
CA ASP A 125 -1.83 -16.54 12.53
C ASP A 125 -2.88 -15.58 13.14
N ARG A 126 -2.56 -14.30 13.28
CA ARG A 126 -3.49 -13.26 13.74
C ARG A 126 -3.73 -12.23 12.63
N VAL A 127 -5.00 -11.90 12.38
CA VAL A 127 -5.40 -10.93 11.35
C VAL A 127 -4.95 -9.52 11.74
N VAL A 128 -4.55 -8.71 10.76
CA VAL A 128 -4.09 -7.34 10.97
C VAL A 128 -5.24 -6.44 11.45
N GLU A 129 -6.34 -6.39 10.70
CA GLU A 129 -7.56 -5.65 11.06
C GLU A 129 -8.81 -6.56 11.04
N CYS A 130 -9.88 -6.15 11.72
CA CYS A 130 -11.22 -6.70 11.51
C CYS A 130 -12.30 -5.70 11.93
N SER A 131 -13.57 -6.01 11.72
CA SER A 131 -14.65 -5.14 12.24
C SER A 131 -14.74 -5.20 13.77
N PRO A 132 -15.12 -4.09 14.44
CA PRO A 132 -15.18 -4.00 15.91
C PRO A 132 -16.04 -5.05 16.58
N GLU A 133 -17.10 -5.48 15.91
CA GLU A 133 -18.00 -6.55 16.36
C GLU A 133 -17.29 -7.90 16.57
N HIS A 134 -16.08 -8.07 16.03
CA HIS A 134 -15.26 -9.28 16.13
C HIS A 134 -14.04 -9.15 17.06
N TYR A 135 -13.78 -7.97 17.67
CA TYR A 135 -12.56 -7.72 18.44
C TYR A 135 -12.34 -8.68 19.62
N ASP A 136 -13.39 -9.00 20.38
CA ASP A 136 -13.27 -9.91 21.53
C ASP A 136 -12.82 -11.32 21.13
N LYS A 137 -13.20 -11.76 19.93
CA LYS A 137 -12.93 -13.10 19.41
C LYS A 137 -11.63 -13.17 18.62
N ILE A 138 -11.47 -12.24 17.67
CA ILE A 138 -10.37 -12.26 16.69
C ILE A 138 -9.13 -11.58 17.27
N LYS A 139 -9.32 -10.54 18.10
CA LYS A 139 -8.26 -9.70 18.66
C LYS A 139 -7.27 -9.30 17.57
N PRO A 140 -7.61 -8.42 16.62
CA PRO A 140 -6.71 -8.07 15.51
C PRO A 140 -5.45 -7.37 16.01
N TRP A 141 -4.38 -7.36 15.21
CA TRP A 141 -3.12 -6.69 15.58
C TRP A 141 -3.29 -5.18 15.79
N THR A 142 -4.18 -4.56 15.03
CA THR A 142 -4.42 -3.12 15.09
C THR A 142 -5.91 -2.81 15.21
N SER A 143 -6.22 -1.63 15.72
CA SER A 143 -7.56 -1.07 15.71
C SER A 143 -7.50 0.46 15.73
N ASN A 144 -8.41 1.10 14.99
CA ASN A 144 -8.53 2.55 14.90
C ASN A 144 -9.96 3.05 15.20
N TYR A 145 -10.66 2.42 16.15
CA TYR A 145 -12.09 2.69 16.38
C TYR A 145 -12.39 3.77 17.44
N GLY A 146 -11.38 4.26 18.18
CA GLY A 146 -11.56 5.28 19.21
C GLY A 146 -12.05 4.71 20.56
N ASP A 147 -12.35 5.58 21.53
CA ASP A 147 -12.96 5.25 22.84
C ASP A 147 -12.27 4.13 23.65
N GLY A 148 -10.94 4.06 23.58
CA GLY A 148 -10.15 3.03 24.28
C GLY A 148 -10.07 1.70 23.53
N LEU A 149 -10.59 1.64 22.30
CA LEU A 149 -10.46 0.54 21.35
C LEU A 149 -9.48 0.89 20.23
N THR A 150 -8.46 1.69 20.51
CA THR A 150 -7.38 1.99 19.55
C THR A 150 -6.08 1.39 20.07
N TRP A 151 -5.44 0.57 19.25
CA TRP A 151 -4.13 -0.02 19.55
C TRP A 151 -3.40 -0.35 18.24
N ASP A 152 -2.09 -0.45 18.34
CA ASP A 152 -1.23 -0.92 17.27
C ASP A 152 -0.10 -1.76 17.89
N GLU A 153 -0.27 -3.08 17.82
CA GLU A 153 0.75 -4.04 18.25
C GLU A 153 1.57 -4.55 17.05
N LEU A 154 1.11 -4.28 15.82
CA LEU A 154 1.73 -4.77 14.60
C LEU A 154 3.05 -4.05 14.34
N THR A 155 3.02 -2.72 14.39
CA THR A 155 4.13 -1.87 13.97
C THR A 155 5.41 -2.23 14.73
N GLU A 156 5.36 -2.24 16.06
CA GLU A 156 6.52 -2.65 16.89
C GLU A 156 6.98 -4.08 16.58
N THR A 157 6.04 -4.97 16.27
CA THR A 157 6.34 -6.38 15.95
C THR A 157 7.13 -6.50 14.65
N VAL A 158 6.71 -5.82 13.58
CA VAL A 158 7.31 -5.97 12.24
C VAL A 158 8.47 -5.01 11.97
N SER A 159 8.49 -3.81 12.55
CA SER A 159 9.57 -2.84 12.36
C SER A 159 10.92 -3.40 12.79
N GLY A 160 11.97 -3.17 12.01
CA GLY A 160 13.30 -3.74 12.18
C GLY A 160 13.44 -5.20 11.72
N SER A 161 12.41 -5.77 11.08
CA SER A 161 12.49 -7.14 10.55
C SER A 161 13.04 -7.15 9.13
N MET A 162 13.94 -8.08 8.85
CA MET A 162 14.50 -8.28 7.51
C MET A 162 13.68 -9.29 6.72
N ILE A 163 13.36 -8.98 5.46
CA ILE A 163 12.76 -9.94 4.53
C ILE A 163 13.81 -10.99 4.15
N ARG A 164 13.56 -12.27 4.47
CA ARG A 164 14.49 -13.39 4.18
C ARG A 164 14.12 -14.18 2.95
N SER A 165 12.84 -14.40 2.77
CA SER A 165 12.29 -15.10 1.62
C SER A 165 10.82 -14.72 1.44
N TYR A 166 10.27 -15.09 0.29
CA TYR A 166 8.83 -15.05 0.08
C TYR A 166 8.37 -16.27 -0.72
N GLU A 167 7.09 -16.58 -0.59
CA GLU A 167 6.36 -17.51 -1.43
C GLU A 167 5.24 -16.76 -2.13
N LEU A 168 5.00 -17.10 -3.40
CA LEU A 168 3.96 -16.51 -4.21
C LEU A 168 3.20 -17.62 -4.93
N ALA A 169 1.88 -17.59 -4.77
CA ALA A 169 0.93 -18.38 -5.53
C ALA A 169 -0.21 -17.46 -6.01
N ASP A 170 -1.15 -18.00 -6.78
CA ASP A 170 -2.21 -17.22 -7.41
C ASP A 170 -3.03 -16.39 -6.42
N ASP A 171 -3.35 -16.95 -5.25
CA ASP A 171 -4.25 -16.33 -4.25
C ASP A 171 -3.55 -15.92 -2.94
N VAL A 172 -2.24 -16.13 -2.83
CA VAL A 172 -1.50 -15.88 -1.58
C VAL A 172 -0.06 -15.45 -1.84
N PHE A 173 0.38 -14.45 -1.08
CA PHE A 173 1.74 -13.96 -1.05
C PHE A 173 2.21 -13.97 0.40
N ILE A 174 3.30 -14.68 0.68
CA ILE A 174 3.82 -14.89 2.04
C ILE A 174 5.22 -14.32 2.12
N LEU A 175 5.44 -13.40 3.05
CA LEU A 175 6.76 -12.94 3.45
C LEU A 175 7.23 -13.68 4.70
N PHE A 176 8.48 -14.12 4.67
CA PHE A 176 9.18 -14.62 5.84
C PHE A 176 10.18 -13.57 6.28
N LEU A 177 9.93 -12.98 7.44
CA LEU A 177 10.77 -11.95 8.04
C LEU A 177 11.55 -12.52 9.22
N SER A 178 12.67 -11.89 9.57
CA SER A 178 13.41 -12.22 10.79
C SER A 178 13.81 -10.95 11.56
N LYS A 179 13.67 -10.98 12.89
CA LYS A 179 14.11 -9.91 13.80
C LYS A 179 14.73 -10.53 15.05
N ASN A 180 15.98 -10.17 15.36
CA ASN A 180 16.69 -10.66 16.56
C ASN A 180 16.68 -12.19 16.74
N GLY A 181 16.68 -12.95 15.64
CA GLY A 181 16.63 -14.42 15.65
C GLY A 181 15.23 -15.03 15.81
N ALA A 182 14.18 -14.21 15.90
CA ALA A 182 12.79 -14.66 15.79
C ALA A 182 12.31 -14.53 14.34
N ASP A 183 11.53 -15.51 13.89
CA ASP A 183 10.89 -15.50 12.58
C ASP A 183 9.46 -14.96 12.67
N LEU A 184 9.06 -14.19 11.66
CA LEU A 184 7.69 -13.71 11.49
C LEU A 184 7.20 -14.11 10.10
N LYS A 185 5.92 -14.47 10.00
CA LYS A 185 5.26 -14.76 8.74
C LYS A 185 4.17 -13.72 8.51
N VAL A 186 4.23 -13.02 7.38
CA VAL A 186 3.19 -12.07 6.92
C VAL A 186 2.54 -12.66 5.68
N GLU A 187 1.24 -12.91 5.72
CA GLU A 187 0.46 -13.53 4.65
C GLU A 187 -0.54 -12.51 4.13
N PHE A 188 -0.42 -12.17 2.85
CA PHE A 188 -1.43 -11.46 2.08
C PHE A 188 -2.26 -12.53 1.39
N VAL A 189 -3.59 -12.51 1.57
CA VAL A 189 -4.47 -13.57 1.06
C VAL A 189 -5.62 -12.97 0.27
N LYS A 190 -6.09 -13.69 -0.77
CA LYS A 190 -7.40 -13.42 -1.38
C LYS A 190 -8.52 -13.77 -0.40
N GLN A 191 -8.41 -14.93 0.23
CA GLN A 191 -9.35 -15.47 1.21
C GLN A 191 -8.63 -16.44 2.13
N ASP A 192 -9.04 -16.52 3.40
CA ASP A 192 -8.55 -17.53 4.33
C ASP A 192 -9.62 -17.87 5.38
N SER A 193 -9.69 -19.13 5.80
CA SER A 193 -10.61 -19.62 6.83
C SER A 193 -10.46 -18.95 8.21
N ARG A 194 -9.31 -18.32 8.48
CA ARG A 194 -9.03 -17.53 9.68
C ARG A 194 -9.76 -16.19 9.68
N LEU A 195 -10.23 -15.71 8.52
CA LEU A 195 -10.92 -14.44 8.39
C LEU A 195 -12.39 -14.55 8.85
N PRO A 196 -12.95 -13.53 9.52
CA PRO A 196 -14.29 -13.60 10.10
C PRO A 196 -15.45 -13.61 9.09
N LYS A 197 -15.19 -13.34 7.79
CA LYS A 197 -16.19 -13.30 6.72
C LYS A 197 -15.77 -14.19 5.55
N GLU A 198 -16.72 -14.91 4.97
CA GLU A 198 -16.54 -15.56 3.65
C GLU A 198 -16.62 -14.52 2.53
N ARG A 199 -15.66 -13.60 2.50
CA ARG A 199 -15.47 -12.66 1.38
C ARG A 199 -14.07 -12.82 0.81
N GLU A 200 -13.93 -12.50 -0.47
CA GLU A 200 -12.65 -12.42 -1.16
C GLU A 200 -12.16 -10.96 -1.18
N ALA A 201 -10.84 -10.76 -1.22
CA ALA A 201 -10.21 -9.44 -1.32
C ALA A 201 -10.46 -8.77 -2.68
N TYR A 202 -10.63 -9.58 -3.73
CA TYR A 202 -10.89 -9.19 -5.11
C TYR A 202 -11.60 -10.34 -5.84
N GLU A 203 -12.28 -10.05 -6.96
CA GLU A 203 -13.03 -11.05 -7.72
C GLU A 203 -12.14 -11.76 -8.77
N ASP A 204 -11.43 -10.97 -9.59
CA ASP A 204 -10.64 -11.42 -10.74
C ASP A 204 -9.13 -11.13 -10.59
N GLY A 205 -8.31 -11.86 -11.35
CA GLY A 205 -6.84 -11.69 -11.36
C GLY A 205 -6.13 -12.58 -10.34
N GLN A 206 -4.83 -12.33 -10.15
CA GLN A 206 -3.97 -13.01 -9.18
C GLN A 206 -3.44 -12.01 -8.16
N ILE A 207 -3.01 -12.49 -7.00
CA ILE A 207 -2.57 -11.62 -5.89
C ILE A 207 -1.43 -10.69 -6.30
N CYS A 208 -0.56 -11.11 -7.21
CA CYS A 208 0.54 -10.27 -7.70
C CYS A 208 0.07 -9.03 -8.48
N ASP A 209 -1.14 -9.04 -9.02
CA ASP A 209 -1.76 -7.87 -9.67
C ASP A 209 -2.19 -6.80 -8.65
N TYR A 210 -2.26 -7.17 -7.37
CA TYR A 210 -2.67 -6.33 -6.25
C TYR A 210 -1.51 -5.96 -5.30
N ILE A 211 -0.31 -6.50 -5.53
CA ILE A 211 0.88 -6.16 -4.74
C ILE A 211 1.79 -5.24 -5.56
N LEU A 212 2.05 -4.05 -5.04
CA LEU A 212 2.83 -3.03 -5.73
C LEU A 212 3.76 -2.25 -4.79
N PHE A 213 4.70 -1.52 -5.39
CA PHE A 213 5.62 -0.63 -4.69
C PHE A 213 5.18 0.82 -4.85
N GLN A 214 4.92 1.45 -3.71
CA GLN A 214 4.46 2.83 -3.61
C GLN A 214 5.52 3.65 -2.86
N HIS A 215 6.08 4.68 -3.48
CA HIS A 215 6.96 5.64 -2.81
C HIS A 215 6.24 6.28 -1.62
N LYS A 216 6.94 6.48 -0.50
CA LYS A 216 6.30 6.91 0.76
C LYS A 216 5.54 8.22 0.69
N ASP A 217 6.01 9.14 -0.16
CA ASP A 217 5.43 10.48 -0.33
C ASP A 217 4.37 10.53 -1.44
N ALA A 218 4.12 9.41 -2.09
CA ALA A 218 3.15 9.29 -3.17
C ALA A 218 1.86 8.63 -2.69
N THR A 219 0.77 8.87 -3.41
CA THR A 219 -0.58 8.41 -3.10
C THR A 219 -1.13 7.59 -4.26
N LEU A 220 -1.63 6.39 -3.94
CA LEU A 220 -2.45 5.58 -4.84
C LEU A 220 -3.88 6.11 -4.79
N ILE A 221 -4.49 6.30 -5.94
CA ILE A 221 -5.82 6.89 -6.08
C ILE A 221 -6.74 5.88 -6.77
N VAL A 222 -7.93 5.75 -6.20
CA VAL A 222 -9.02 4.85 -6.62
C VAL A 222 -10.26 5.66 -6.97
#